data_AF-G3JEH9-F1
#
_entry.id   AF-G3JEH9-F1
#
_cell.length_a   1.000
_cell.length_b   1.000
_cell.length_c   1.000
_cell.angle_alpha   90.00
_cell.angle_beta   90.00
_cell.angle_gamma   90.00
#
_symmetry.space_group_name_H-M   'P 1'
#
loop_
_entity.id
_entity.type
_entity.pdbx_description
1 polymer ?
#
loop_
_entity_poly.entity_id
_entity_poly.type
_entity_poly.pdbx_seq_one_letter_code
_entity_poly.pdbx_strand_id
1 'polypeptide(L)'
;MAANTQPAMQLADYLEKLPGTTFRKLYQQPSTAFAIFRRMLPHLAKTIVMRMLYMSGPMSLADLDAWVKPEAKRQKDQMLSTLRSLHIVQISAPAKDKTQEVQLTTNFRTSMRLALTGGGNHNSFGVPSSLTVPPEIDAPFLDRYARRRWDEILHFVVSSVGFKSTATTAAGGEGGGGGGPNKSVRDILIAGRLVDRRPSGSVGITQAGFTFLLQEANAQVWTLLLLWLDAQDADKNAAVDTLSFLFMLASLEPGRAYDTHALSEQRRDMLPALADFGLVYIPPQKRSMFFPTRLATTLTSGASSGLRSISDGVAAATSAARSSPSSSAHQPASSSAGSGPLGGGSGDQPGAVVIETNYRLYAYTQSTLQIAVLALFARLTMRFPDMVAGRLTRTSIRQAIQFGITADQIIAYLAAHAHEQMHRTAALTNKPVLPPTVVDQIRLWQLENERMKTTPGFLFRDFDDPKEYHDTRRFADEIGVLVWSDDKKGLFFASKFEQIRDYLKSRKKAE
;
A
#
# COMPACT_ATOMS: atom_id res chain seq x y z
N MET A 1 10.72 -7.13 -23.41
CA MET A 1 10.11 -5.94 -22.78
C MET A 1 10.26 -6.10 -21.28
N ALA A 2 11.09 -5.27 -20.64
CA ALA A 2 11.26 -5.33 -19.20
C ALA A 2 9.91 -5.03 -18.54
N ALA A 3 9.40 -5.97 -17.76
CA ALA A 3 8.28 -5.73 -16.87
C ALA A 3 8.71 -4.63 -15.92
N ASN A 4 8.25 -3.40 -16.14
CA ASN A 4 8.35 -2.35 -15.16
C ASN A 4 7.39 -2.76 -14.04
N THR A 5 7.88 -3.57 -13.11
CA THR A 5 7.21 -3.89 -11.85
C THR A 5 6.98 -2.57 -11.17
N GLN A 6 5.79 -1.97 -11.33
CA GLN A 6 5.46 -0.79 -10.55
C GLN A 6 5.49 -1.22 -9.09
N PRO A 7 6.42 -0.68 -8.27
CA PRO A 7 6.35 -0.93 -6.85
C PRO A 7 5.01 -0.40 -6.35
N ALA A 8 4.43 -1.09 -5.38
CA ALA A 8 3.29 -0.63 -4.61
C ALA A 8 3.36 0.89 -4.42
N MET A 9 2.47 1.64 -5.07
CA MET A 9 2.55 3.09 -5.03
C MET A 9 2.19 3.56 -3.62
N GLN A 10 3.21 3.96 -2.86
CA GLN A 10 2.97 4.61 -1.59
C GLN A 10 2.64 6.08 -1.85
N LEU A 11 1.76 6.65 -1.03
CA LEU A 11 1.40 8.07 -1.15
C LEU A 11 2.65 8.97 -1.13
N ALA A 12 3.64 8.66 -0.29
CA ALA A 12 4.88 9.43 -0.19
C ALA A 12 5.61 9.48 -1.54
N ASP A 13 5.87 8.33 -2.16
CA ASP A 13 6.55 8.23 -3.45
C ASP A 13 5.77 8.93 -4.58
N TYR A 14 4.44 8.91 -4.51
CA TYR A 14 3.60 9.61 -5.47
C TYR A 14 3.70 11.13 -5.28
N LEU A 15 3.58 11.61 -4.05
CA LEU A 15 3.68 13.05 -3.75
C LEU A 15 5.07 13.61 -4.10
N GLU A 16 6.15 12.88 -3.86
CA GLU A 16 7.52 13.34 -4.20
C GLU A 16 7.74 13.52 -5.71
N LYS A 17 6.97 12.84 -6.56
CA LYS A 17 7.04 12.99 -8.02
C LYS A 17 6.25 14.17 -8.55
N LEU A 18 5.37 14.77 -7.73
CA LEU A 18 4.52 15.87 -8.18
C LEU A 18 5.31 17.19 -8.30
N PRO A 19 5.02 18.01 -9.31
CA PRO A 19 5.68 19.30 -9.46
C PRO A 19 5.25 20.29 -8.37
N GLY A 20 6.13 21.22 -8.02
CA GLY A 20 5.84 22.25 -7.01
C GLY A 20 4.62 23.13 -7.31
N THR A 21 4.20 23.26 -8.57
CA THR A 21 2.97 23.95 -8.96
C THR A 21 1.71 23.24 -8.44
N THR A 22 1.72 21.90 -8.42
CA THR A 22 0.67 21.08 -7.84
C THR A 22 0.60 21.25 -6.33
N PHE A 23 1.75 21.20 -5.63
CA PHE A 23 1.80 21.47 -4.19
C PHE A 23 1.31 22.88 -3.83
N ARG A 24 1.60 23.88 -4.66
CA ARG A 24 1.12 25.25 -4.44
C ARG A 24 -0.41 25.31 -4.43
N LYS A 25 -1.10 24.52 -5.27
CA LYS A 25 -2.56 24.40 -5.30
C LYS A 25 -3.08 23.54 -4.13
N LEU A 26 -2.47 22.38 -3.88
CA LEU A 26 -2.84 21.51 -2.75
C LEU A 26 -2.78 22.24 -1.41
N TYR A 27 -1.72 23.00 -1.16
CA TYR A 27 -1.55 23.78 0.07
C TYR A 27 -2.42 25.04 0.13
N GLN A 28 -3.28 25.34 -0.84
CA GLN A 28 -4.33 26.36 -0.67
C GLN A 28 -5.43 25.89 0.28
N GLN A 29 -5.62 24.57 0.41
CA GLN A 29 -6.63 24.00 1.30
C GLN A 29 -6.01 23.63 2.66
N PRO A 30 -6.52 24.19 3.79
CA PRO A 30 -6.07 23.84 5.14
C PRO A 30 -6.07 22.35 5.47
N SER A 31 -7.07 21.59 4.99
CA SER A 31 -7.16 20.14 5.22
C SER A 31 -6.00 19.36 4.61
N THR A 32 -5.54 19.77 3.43
CA THR A 32 -4.42 19.13 2.74
C THR A 32 -3.09 19.40 3.44
N ALA A 33 -2.85 20.65 3.85
CA ALA A 33 -1.67 21.00 4.64
C ALA A 33 -1.62 20.21 5.96
N PHE A 34 -2.77 20.10 6.64
CA PHE A 34 -2.90 19.34 7.88
C PHE A 34 -2.70 17.83 7.69
N ALA A 35 -3.30 17.25 6.64
CA ALA A 35 -3.15 15.83 6.32
C ALA A 35 -1.70 15.44 6.02
N ILE A 36 -1.00 16.24 5.20
CA ILE A 36 0.41 16.03 4.88
C ILE A 36 1.28 16.19 6.14
N PHE A 37 1.02 17.23 6.95
CA PHE A 37 1.70 17.42 8.23
C PHE A 37 1.52 16.22 9.16
N ARG A 38 0.31 15.67 9.27
CA ARG A 38 0.01 14.55 10.18
C ARG A 38 0.69 13.26 9.74
N ARG A 39 0.69 12.93 8.44
CA ARG A 39 1.12 11.61 7.96
C ARG A 39 2.52 11.55 7.38
N MET A 40 2.90 12.53 6.56
CA MET A 40 4.11 12.42 5.73
C MET A 40 5.36 12.93 6.46
N LEU A 41 5.19 13.70 7.53
CA LEU A 41 6.31 14.30 8.24
C LEU A 41 6.84 13.42 9.38
N PRO A 42 8.17 13.14 9.40
CA PRO A 42 8.85 12.59 10.57
C PRO A 42 8.63 13.46 11.81
N HIS A 43 8.77 12.88 13.00
CA HIS A 43 8.56 13.62 14.25
C HIS A 43 9.42 14.89 14.35
N LEU A 44 10.70 14.80 13.97
CA LEU A 44 11.60 15.94 13.93
C LEU A 44 11.11 17.05 12.97
N ALA A 45 10.64 16.67 11.78
CA ALA A 45 10.09 17.61 10.80
C ALA A 45 8.87 18.36 11.36
N LYS A 46 7.98 17.64 12.05
CA LYS A 46 6.80 18.24 12.70
C LYS A 46 7.20 19.27 13.74
N THR A 47 8.17 18.96 14.59
CA THR A 47 8.67 19.90 15.61
C THR A 47 9.23 21.17 14.99
N ILE A 48 10.06 21.05 13.94
CA ILE A 48 10.66 22.20 13.25
C ILE A 48 9.59 23.04 12.54
N VAL A 49 8.68 22.40 11.80
CA VAL A 49 7.58 23.10 11.13
C VAL A 49 6.72 23.86 12.13
N MET A 50 6.37 23.27 13.28
CA MET A 50 5.59 23.93 14.32
C MET A 50 6.31 25.13 14.94
N ARG A 51 7.62 25.04 15.17
CA ARG A 51 8.43 26.16 15.67
C ARG A 51 8.51 27.31 14.65
N MET A 52 8.73 26.98 13.38
CA MET A 52 8.82 27.97 12.30
C MET A 52 7.47 28.58 11.91
N LEU A 53 6.35 27.96 12.30
CA LEU A 53 5.02 28.34 11.86
C LEU A 53 4.66 29.78 12.24
N TYR A 54 5.07 30.23 13.44
CA TYR A 54 4.76 31.56 13.97
C TYR A 54 5.93 32.55 13.89
N MET A 55 7.07 32.14 13.31
CA MET A 55 8.19 33.06 13.09
C MET A 55 7.83 34.12 12.06
N SER A 56 8.21 35.37 12.35
CA SER A 56 7.99 36.53 11.48
C SER A 56 8.90 36.51 10.25
N GLY A 57 10.14 36.07 10.40
CA GLY A 57 11.16 36.04 9.35
C GLY A 57 11.69 34.63 9.01
N PRO A 58 12.53 34.54 7.97
CA PRO A 58 13.33 33.35 7.69
C PRO A 58 14.34 33.08 8.81
N MET A 59 14.73 31.81 8.98
CA MET A 59 15.71 31.35 9.96
C MET A 59 17.03 31.00 9.27
N SER A 60 18.19 31.28 9.86
CA SER A 60 19.46 30.83 9.27
C SER A 60 19.67 29.32 9.44
N LEU A 61 20.38 28.67 8.49
CA LEU A 61 20.74 27.25 8.63
C LEU A 61 21.63 26.98 9.85
N ALA A 62 22.46 27.96 10.24
CA ALA A 62 23.32 27.85 11.42
C ALA A 62 22.49 27.78 12.71
N ASP A 63 21.41 28.57 12.82
CA ASP A 63 20.50 28.51 13.97
C ASP A 63 19.74 27.19 14.01
N LEU A 64 19.35 26.68 12.83
CA LEU A 64 18.73 25.36 12.73
C LEU A 64 19.69 24.25 13.16
N ASP A 65 20.98 24.37 12.81
CA ASP A 65 22.03 23.43 13.24
C ASP A 65 22.24 23.48 14.75
N ALA A 66 22.18 24.66 15.36
CA ALA A 66 22.26 24.82 16.81
C ALA A 66 21.12 24.13 17.56
N TRP A 67 19.96 23.89 16.91
CA TRP A 67 18.82 23.21 17.51
C TRP A 67 18.95 21.67 17.52
N VAL A 68 19.92 21.12 16.79
CA VAL A 68 20.08 19.67 16.63
C VAL A 68 21.37 19.22 17.31
N LYS A 69 21.29 18.14 18.09
CA LYS A 69 22.47 17.53 18.70
C LYS A 69 23.45 17.04 17.61
N PRO A 70 24.77 17.08 17.84
CA PRO A 70 25.76 16.64 16.84
C PRO A 70 25.54 15.22 16.30
N GLU A 71 25.05 14.31 17.14
CA GLU A 71 24.74 12.91 16.80
C GLU A 71 23.57 12.76 15.82
N ALA A 72 22.66 13.74 15.76
CA ALA A 72 21.44 13.68 14.96
C ALA A 72 21.53 14.45 13.63
N LYS A 73 22.73 14.87 13.20
CA LYS A 73 22.93 15.61 11.93
C LYS A 73 22.36 14.89 10.71
N ARG A 74 22.57 13.57 10.62
CA ARG A 74 22.02 12.75 9.52
C ARG A 74 20.48 12.79 9.48
N GLN A 75 19.82 12.75 10.63
CA GLN A 75 18.36 12.81 10.72
C GLN A 75 17.83 14.20 10.33
N LYS A 76 18.57 15.27 10.65
CA LYS A 76 18.28 16.63 10.19
C LYS A 76 18.38 16.75 8.67
N ASP A 77 19.43 16.20 8.06
CA ASP A 77 19.60 16.28 6.61
C ASP A 77 18.51 15.50 5.88
N GLN A 78 18.14 14.32 6.40
CA GLN A 78 16.98 13.56 5.92
C GLN A 78 15.67 14.36 6.05
N MET A 79 15.45 14.99 7.22
CA MET A 79 14.29 15.84 7.46
C MET A 79 14.22 17.02 6.47
N LEU A 80 15.33 17.73 6.24
CA LEU A 80 15.38 18.84 5.28
C LEU A 80 15.13 18.36 3.85
N SER A 81 15.66 17.18 3.48
CA SER A 81 15.39 16.55 2.19
C SER A 81 13.89 16.30 2.00
N THR A 82 13.23 15.69 2.98
CA THR A 82 11.77 15.43 2.94
C THR A 82 10.95 16.72 2.91
N LEU A 83 11.30 17.74 3.70
CA LEU A 83 10.58 19.02 3.70
C LEU A 83 10.75 19.77 2.37
N ARG A 84 11.89 19.58 1.69
CA ARG A 84 12.16 20.13 0.35
C ARG A 84 11.41 19.35 -0.74
N SER A 85 11.40 18.02 -0.70
CA SER A 85 10.68 17.18 -1.67
C SER A 85 9.17 17.45 -1.64
N LEU A 86 8.61 17.70 -0.45
CA LEU A 86 7.21 18.07 -0.27
C LEU A 86 6.92 19.57 -0.48
N HIS A 87 7.90 20.37 -0.91
CA HIS A 87 7.76 21.83 -1.13
C HIS A 87 7.21 22.62 0.08
N ILE A 88 7.45 22.14 1.31
CA ILE A 88 7.01 22.79 2.56
C ILE A 88 7.98 23.90 2.95
N VAL A 89 9.27 23.70 2.67
CA VAL A 89 10.35 24.63 3.01
C VAL A 89 11.03 25.14 1.76
N GLN A 90 11.42 26.41 1.77
CA GLN A 90 12.31 27.04 0.81
C GLN A 90 13.64 27.36 1.49
N ILE A 91 14.74 26.94 0.86
CA ILE A 91 16.10 27.25 1.30
C ILE A 91 16.67 28.25 0.29
N SER A 92 17.15 29.40 0.76
CA SER A 92 17.74 30.41 -0.11
C SER A 92 19.04 29.90 -0.75
N ALA A 93 19.31 30.37 -1.97
CA ALA A 93 20.56 30.06 -2.64
C ALA A 93 21.75 30.67 -1.86
N PRO A 94 22.92 30.00 -1.84
CA PRO A 94 24.11 30.58 -1.23
C PRO A 94 24.50 31.86 -1.96
N ALA A 95 24.54 32.99 -1.26
CA ALA A 95 25.04 34.26 -1.78
C ALA A 95 26.27 34.68 -0.96
N LYS A 96 27.26 35.34 -1.58
CA LYS A 96 28.52 35.74 -0.91
C LYS A 96 28.29 36.59 0.35
N ASP A 97 27.20 37.37 0.39
CA ASP A 97 26.86 38.28 1.48
C ASP A 97 25.71 37.80 2.37
N LYS A 98 25.10 36.64 2.09
CA LYS A 98 23.91 36.18 2.82
C LYS A 98 24.01 34.72 3.22
N THR A 99 23.87 34.47 4.51
CA THR A 99 23.76 33.12 5.06
C THR A 99 22.54 32.42 4.46
N GLN A 100 22.67 31.11 4.26
CA GLN A 100 21.54 30.31 3.78
C GLN A 100 20.41 30.34 4.82
N GLU A 101 19.23 30.69 4.35
CA GLU A 101 18.03 30.91 5.14
C GLU A 101 16.99 29.87 4.77
N VAL A 102 16.25 29.42 5.78
CA VAL A 102 15.20 28.43 5.70
C VAL A 102 13.88 29.10 6.10
N GLN A 103 12.87 28.98 5.25
CA GLN A 103 11.53 29.49 5.54
C GLN A 103 10.45 28.51 5.08
N LEU A 104 9.30 28.53 5.75
CA LEU A 104 8.13 27.80 5.27
C LEU A 104 7.53 28.52 4.05
N THR A 105 7.10 27.75 3.06
CA THR A 105 6.36 28.28 1.91
C THR A 105 5.10 29.01 2.39
N THR A 106 4.83 30.21 1.84
CA THR A 106 3.75 31.09 2.30
C THR A 106 2.38 30.41 2.30
N ASN A 107 2.03 29.67 1.24
CA ASN A 107 0.75 28.96 1.15
C ASN A 107 0.60 27.91 2.26
N PHE A 108 1.63 27.08 2.47
CA PHE A 108 1.63 26.07 3.52
C PHE A 108 1.52 26.72 4.90
N ARG A 109 2.30 27.77 5.17
CA ARG A 109 2.28 28.52 6.44
C ARG A 109 0.88 29.08 6.73
N THR A 110 0.25 29.76 5.77
CA THR A 110 -1.09 30.34 5.94
C THR A 110 -2.13 29.26 6.18
N SER A 111 -2.19 28.24 5.33
CA SER A 111 -3.18 27.17 5.43
C SER A 111 -3.02 26.33 6.70
N MET A 112 -1.78 26.07 7.13
CA MET A 112 -1.52 25.35 8.39
C MET A 112 -1.91 26.21 9.61
N ARG A 113 -1.69 27.53 9.58
CA ARG A 113 -2.19 28.43 10.64
C ARG A 113 -3.72 28.40 10.71
N LEU A 114 -4.41 28.52 9.56
CA LEU A 114 -5.88 28.43 9.50
C LEU A 114 -6.40 27.08 10.01
N ALA A 115 -5.72 25.98 9.67
CA ALA A 115 -6.05 24.65 10.16
C ALA A 115 -5.98 24.54 11.69
N LEU A 116 -4.99 25.18 12.32
CA LEU A 116 -4.81 25.13 13.78
C LEU A 116 -5.71 26.11 14.53
N THR A 117 -5.98 27.29 13.96
CA THR A 117 -6.83 28.30 14.60
C THR A 117 -8.32 28.11 14.30
N GLY A 118 -8.68 27.20 13.39
CA GLY A 118 -10.05 26.98 12.95
C GLY A 118 -10.67 28.19 12.25
N GLY A 119 -9.84 29.10 11.72
CA GLY A 119 -10.28 30.35 11.14
C GLY A 119 -10.53 30.27 9.62
N GLY A 120 -11.49 31.07 9.13
CA GLY A 120 -11.75 31.30 7.70
C GLY A 120 -12.99 30.58 7.16
N ASN A 121 -13.46 31.00 5.97
CA ASN A 121 -14.67 30.48 5.30
C ASN A 121 -14.34 29.42 4.24
N HIS A 122 -13.40 28.52 4.54
CA HIS A 122 -12.82 27.62 3.53
C HIS A 122 -13.52 26.25 3.44
N ASN A 123 -14.45 25.93 4.37
CA ASN A 123 -15.20 24.65 4.44
C ASN A 123 -14.35 23.39 4.24
N SER A 124 -13.04 23.47 4.50
CA SER A 124 -12.08 22.44 4.10
C SER A 124 -12.10 21.21 5.00
N PHE A 125 -12.77 21.30 6.15
CA PHE A 125 -12.98 20.19 7.09
C PHE A 125 -14.40 19.60 6.98
N GLY A 126 -15.07 19.84 5.84
CA GLY A 126 -16.44 19.40 5.59
C GLY A 126 -17.48 20.28 6.29
N VAL A 127 -18.69 20.30 5.75
CA VAL A 127 -19.84 20.97 6.37
C VAL A 127 -20.75 19.91 6.98
N PRO A 128 -20.90 19.86 8.32
CA PRO A 128 -21.81 18.95 8.97
C PRO A 128 -23.24 19.14 8.46
N SER A 129 -23.94 18.03 8.22
CA SER A 129 -25.36 18.08 7.85
C SER A 129 -26.20 18.46 9.07
N SER A 130 -27.19 19.33 8.87
CA SER A 130 -28.22 19.67 9.86
C SER A 130 -29.40 18.68 9.85
N LEU A 131 -29.41 17.72 8.92
CA LEU A 131 -30.47 16.74 8.78
C LEU A 131 -30.40 15.68 9.88
N THR A 132 -31.57 15.15 10.26
CA THR A 132 -31.65 14.05 11.24
C THR A 132 -31.02 12.78 10.68
N VAL A 133 -30.01 12.29 11.40
CA VAL A 133 -29.33 11.02 11.13
C VAL A 133 -30.26 9.86 11.50
N PRO A 134 -30.58 8.96 10.57
CA PRO A 134 -31.31 7.73 10.90
C PRO A 134 -30.57 6.94 11.99
N PRO A 135 -31.27 6.43 13.02
CA PRO A 135 -30.63 5.72 14.14
C PRO A 135 -29.97 4.40 13.72
N GLU A 136 -30.34 3.87 12.56
CA GLU A 136 -29.73 2.67 11.96
C GLU A 136 -28.29 2.90 11.48
N ILE A 137 -27.90 4.15 11.24
CA ILE A 137 -26.56 4.52 10.76
C ILE A 137 -25.70 4.87 11.97
N ASP A 138 -25.19 3.84 12.63
CA ASP A 138 -24.22 3.94 13.71
C ASP A 138 -22.79 3.66 13.22
N ALA A 139 -21.79 3.99 14.04
CA ALA A 139 -20.39 3.71 13.70
C ALA A 139 -20.12 2.20 13.42
N PRO A 140 -20.68 1.24 14.20
CA PRO A 140 -20.61 -0.18 13.88
C PRO A 140 -21.19 -0.57 12.52
N PHE A 141 -22.32 0.03 12.10
CA PHE A 141 -22.90 -0.18 10.79
C PHE A 141 -21.95 0.29 9.67
N LEU A 142 -21.40 1.51 9.80
CA LEU A 142 -20.44 2.04 8.84
C LEU A 142 -19.18 1.16 8.74
N ASP A 143 -18.72 0.61 9.87
CA ASP A 143 -17.58 -0.30 9.90
C ASP A 143 -17.88 -1.62 9.19
N ARG A 144 -19.08 -2.21 9.39
CA ARG A 144 -19.52 -3.41 8.67
C ARG A 144 -19.69 -3.15 7.17
N TYR A 145 -20.26 -2.00 6.80
CA TYR A 145 -20.44 -1.59 5.41
C TYR A 145 -19.08 -1.48 4.69
N ALA A 146 -18.15 -0.73 5.29
CA ALA A 146 -16.83 -0.50 4.72
C ALA A 146 -16.05 -1.81 4.54
N ARG A 147 -16.08 -2.69 5.56
CA ARG A 147 -15.46 -4.02 5.50
C ARG A 147 -16.04 -4.87 4.39
N ARG A 148 -17.38 -4.96 4.30
CA ARG A 148 -18.05 -5.76 3.26
C ARG A 148 -17.65 -5.29 1.86
N ARG A 149 -17.68 -3.99 1.60
CA ARG A 149 -17.25 -3.42 0.30
C ARG A 149 -15.80 -3.73 -0.01
N TRP A 150 -14.93 -3.57 0.98
CA TRP A 150 -13.51 -3.87 0.82
C TRP A 150 -13.24 -5.36 0.56
N ASP A 151 -13.91 -6.24 1.31
CA ASP A 151 -13.82 -7.69 1.14
C ASP A 151 -14.33 -8.13 -0.23
N GLU A 152 -15.39 -7.51 -0.77
CA GLU A 152 -15.88 -7.75 -2.14
C GLU A 152 -14.79 -7.46 -3.19
N ILE A 153 -14.02 -6.38 -3.01
CA ILE A 153 -12.89 -6.00 -3.88
C ILE A 153 -11.77 -7.03 -3.77
N LEU A 154 -11.33 -7.36 -2.55
CA LEU A 154 -10.25 -8.31 -2.31
C LEU A 154 -10.62 -9.72 -2.80
N HIS A 155 -11.87 -10.14 -2.57
CA HIS A 155 -12.38 -11.41 -3.09
C HIS A 155 -12.36 -11.48 -4.61
N PHE A 156 -12.62 -10.38 -5.32
CA PHE A 156 -12.51 -10.36 -6.78
C PHE A 156 -11.06 -10.56 -7.25
N VAL A 157 -10.10 -9.90 -6.59
CA VAL A 157 -8.66 -10.08 -6.90
C VAL A 157 -8.24 -11.53 -6.67
N VAL A 158 -8.70 -12.20 -5.60
CA VAL A 158 -8.33 -13.59 -5.32
C VAL A 158 -9.10 -14.61 -6.18
N SER A 159 -10.41 -14.41 -6.39
CA SER A 159 -11.23 -15.31 -7.22
C SER A 159 -10.82 -15.30 -8.70
N SER A 160 -10.13 -14.25 -9.14
CA SER A 160 -9.48 -14.21 -10.45
C SER A 160 -8.50 -15.37 -10.67
N VAL A 161 -7.98 -16.02 -9.63
CA VAL A 161 -7.00 -17.11 -9.79
C VAL A 161 -7.64 -18.44 -10.23
N GLY A 162 -8.97 -18.48 -10.42
CA GLY A 162 -9.69 -19.65 -10.93
C GLY A 162 -10.07 -20.64 -9.82
N PHE A 163 -9.97 -20.22 -8.56
CA PHE A 163 -10.53 -20.98 -7.44
C PHE A 163 -12.05 -20.78 -7.44
N LYS A 164 -12.76 -21.65 -8.17
CA LYS A 164 -14.20 -21.82 -7.97
C LYS A 164 -14.37 -22.29 -6.52
N SER A 165 -14.79 -21.40 -5.64
CA SER A 165 -15.20 -21.79 -4.30
C SER A 165 -16.20 -22.93 -4.45
N THR A 166 -15.86 -24.13 -3.98
CA THR A 166 -16.73 -25.30 -3.97
C THR A 166 -17.97 -25.13 -3.08
N ALA A 167 -18.21 -23.91 -2.58
CA ALA A 167 -19.38 -23.54 -1.80
C ALA A 167 -20.60 -23.12 -2.65
N THR A 168 -20.51 -23.02 -3.98
CA THR A 168 -21.66 -22.60 -4.81
C THR A 168 -22.44 -23.72 -5.50
N THR A 169 -22.19 -25.00 -5.18
CA THR A 169 -22.98 -26.12 -5.73
C THR A 169 -23.76 -26.94 -4.70
N ALA A 170 -23.88 -26.47 -3.45
CA ALA A 170 -24.61 -27.20 -2.42
C ALA A 170 -25.34 -26.28 -1.43
N ALA A 171 -26.28 -25.47 -1.93
CA ALA A 171 -27.44 -25.00 -1.17
C ALA A 171 -28.36 -24.20 -2.11
N GLY A 172 -29.50 -24.77 -2.46
CA GLY A 172 -30.65 -23.98 -2.91
C GLY A 172 -31.09 -23.10 -1.75
N GLY A 173 -30.87 -21.80 -1.87
CA GLY A 173 -31.25 -20.80 -0.88
C GLY A 173 -31.25 -19.42 -1.53
N GLU A 174 -32.43 -18.98 -1.91
CA GLU A 174 -32.70 -17.61 -2.38
C GLU A 174 -32.31 -16.61 -1.27
N GLY A 175 -31.42 -15.67 -1.57
CA GLY A 175 -31.06 -14.60 -0.64
C GLY A 175 -29.71 -13.93 -0.91
N GLY A 176 -29.63 -13.07 -1.93
CA GLY A 176 -28.72 -11.92 -1.92
C GLY A 176 -27.39 -12.02 -2.69
N GLY A 177 -27.47 -11.96 -4.03
CA GLY A 177 -26.49 -11.27 -4.89
C GLY A 177 -25.15 -11.98 -5.13
N GLY A 178 -25.03 -12.62 -6.30
CA GLY A 178 -23.73 -12.97 -6.93
C GLY A 178 -22.92 -11.74 -7.38
N GLY A 179 -22.77 -10.74 -6.52
CA GLY A 179 -22.22 -9.43 -6.81
C GLY A 179 -20.73 -9.34 -6.48
N GLY A 180 -19.87 -9.58 -7.46
CA GLY A 180 -18.51 -9.04 -7.41
C GLY A 180 -18.53 -7.50 -7.41
N PRO A 181 -17.39 -6.82 -7.21
CA PRO A 181 -17.31 -5.36 -7.09
C PRO A 181 -17.89 -4.65 -8.32
N ASN A 182 -18.26 -3.38 -8.19
CA ASN A 182 -18.82 -2.61 -9.29
C ASN A 182 -17.88 -2.57 -10.51
N LYS A 183 -18.46 -2.43 -11.71
CA LYS A 183 -17.72 -2.50 -12.99
C LYS A 183 -16.57 -1.49 -13.04
N SER A 184 -16.81 -0.28 -12.53
CA SER A 184 -15.80 0.78 -12.34
C SER A 184 -14.55 0.26 -11.62
N VAL A 185 -14.73 -0.38 -10.47
CA VAL A 185 -13.63 -0.92 -9.66
C VAL A 185 -12.91 -2.05 -10.38
N ARG A 186 -13.65 -2.93 -11.09
CA ARG A 186 -13.03 -4.00 -11.89
C ARG A 186 -12.14 -3.44 -13.00
N ASP A 187 -12.63 -2.41 -13.70
CA ASP A 187 -11.90 -1.78 -14.79
C ASP A 187 -10.63 -1.08 -14.27
N ILE A 188 -10.70 -0.45 -13.08
CA ILE A 188 -9.53 0.12 -12.38
C ILE A 188 -8.51 -0.97 -12.04
N LEU A 189 -8.92 -2.07 -11.41
CA LEU A 189 -8.03 -3.19 -11.05
C LEU A 189 -7.31 -3.80 -12.26
N ILE A 190 -8.00 -3.85 -13.41
CA ILE A 190 -7.42 -4.34 -14.66
C ILE A 190 -6.47 -3.29 -15.27
N ALA A 191 -6.87 -2.02 -15.28
CA ALA A 191 -6.03 -0.94 -15.79
C ALA A 191 -4.71 -0.84 -15.03
N GLY A 192 -4.74 -1.03 -13.71
CA GLY A 192 -3.54 -1.04 -12.87
C GLY A 192 -2.75 -2.32 -12.88
N ARG A 193 -3.10 -3.28 -13.74
CA ARG A 193 -2.46 -4.58 -13.82
C ARG A 193 -2.36 -5.28 -12.46
N LEU A 194 -3.30 -5.03 -11.55
CA LEU A 194 -3.44 -5.87 -10.36
C LEU A 194 -4.07 -7.22 -10.77
N VAL A 195 -4.84 -7.19 -11.85
CA VAL A 195 -5.57 -8.32 -12.37
C VAL A 195 -5.51 -8.30 -13.90
N ASP A 196 -5.06 -9.38 -14.54
CA ASP A 196 -4.98 -9.50 -15.99
C ASP A 196 -6.13 -10.33 -16.56
N ARG A 197 -6.56 -10.00 -17.78
CA ARG A 197 -7.46 -10.85 -18.56
C ARG A 197 -6.63 -11.86 -19.35
N ARG A 198 -6.78 -13.15 -19.04
CA ARG A 198 -6.13 -14.21 -19.81
C ARG A 198 -6.80 -14.37 -21.18
N PRO A 199 -6.09 -14.91 -22.18
CA PRO A 199 -6.63 -15.16 -23.52
C PRO A 199 -7.89 -16.05 -23.53
N SER A 200 -8.07 -16.87 -22.51
CA SER A 200 -9.24 -17.73 -22.29
C SER A 200 -10.50 -16.99 -21.79
N GLY A 201 -10.44 -15.66 -21.61
CA GLY A 201 -11.51 -14.85 -21.03
C GLY A 201 -11.58 -14.93 -19.50
N SER A 202 -10.85 -15.86 -18.86
CA SER A 202 -10.71 -15.88 -17.41
C SER A 202 -9.81 -14.73 -16.95
N VAL A 203 -10.17 -14.13 -15.83
CA VAL A 203 -9.34 -13.15 -15.15
C VAL A 203 -8.18 -13.90 -14.44
N GLY A 204 -7.08 -13.25 -14.06
CA GLY A 204 -5.95 -13.84 -13.32
C GLY A 204 -5.19 -12.78 -12.53
N ILE A 205 -4.73 -13.11 -11.32
CA ILE A 205 -3.94 -12.18 -10.50
C ILE A 205 -2.54 -12.00 -11.10
N THR A 206 -1.99 -10.80 -11.02
CA THR A 206 -0.60 -10.53 -11.40
C THR A 206 0.31 -10.53 -10.16
N GLN A 207 1.63 -10.45 -10.38
CA GLN A 207 2.60 -10.21 -9.30
C GLN A 207 2.26 -8.94 -8.49
N ALA A 208 1.86 -7.86 -9.17
CA ALA A 208 1.47 -6.61 -8.53
C ALA A 208 0.18 -6.78 -7.72
N GLY A 209 -0.80 -7.52 -8.23
CA GLY A 209 -2.04 -7.86 -7.53
C GLY A 209 -1.82 -8.69 -6.27
N PHE A 210 -0.90 -9.65 -6.32
CA PHE A 210 -0.55 -10.42 -5.12
C PHE A 210 0.18 -9.55 -4.10
N THR A 211 1.16 -8.75 -4.54
CA THR A 211 1.84 -7.77 -3.67
C THR A 211 0.83 -6.85 -2.99
N PHE A 212 -0.18 -6.38 -3.74
CA PHE A 212 -1.28 -5.60 -3.22
C PHE A 212 -2.04 -6.33 -2.11
N LEU A 213 -2.41 -7.61 -2.27
CA LEU A 213 -3.07 -8.38 -1.21
C LEU A 213 -2.24 -8.54 0.07
N LEU A 214 -0.91 -8.50 -0.05
CA LEU A 214 0.02 -8.63 1.08
C LEU A 214 0.25 -7.33 1.85
N GLN A 215 -0.13 -6.19 1.29
CA GLN A 215 0.07 -4.90 1.95
C GLN A 215 -0.79 -4.76 3.19
N GLU A 216 -0.39 -3.89 4.11
CA GLU A 216 -1.26 -3.42 5.18
C GLU A 216 -2.51 -2.76 4.61
N ALA A 217 -3.64 -2.86 5.31
CA ALA A 217 -4.93 -2.40 4.81
C ALA A 217 -4.93 -0.92 4.36
N ASN A 218 -4.22 -0.03 5.06
CA ASN A 218 -4.09 1.38 4.65
C ASN A 218 -3.32 1.52 3.33
N ALA A 219 -2.22 0.79 3.16
CA ALA A 219 -1.43 0.79 1.94
C ALA A 219 -2.22 0.21 0.74
N GLN A 220 -3.06 -0.81 0.99
CA GLN A 220 -3.97 -1.33 -0.04
C GLN A 220 -4.94 -0.25 -0.51
N VAL A 221 -5.59 0.46 0.42
CA VAL A 221 -6.52 1.55 0.07
C VAL A 221 -5.82 2.63 -0.76
N TRP A 222 -4.60 3.02 -0.39
CA TRP A 222 -3.84 4.00 -1.19
C TRP A 222 -3.44 3.49 -2.57
N THR A 223 -3.00 2.24 -2.69
CA THR A 223 -2.66 1.67 -3.99
C THR A 223 -3.88 1.73 -4.93
N LEU A 224 -5.08 1.40 -4.42
CA LEU A 224 -6.31 1.47 -5.21
C LEU A 224 -6.69 2.92 -5.56
N LEU A 225 -6.56 3.85 -4.61
CA LEU A 225 -6.87 5.26 -4.84
C LEU A 225 -5.90 5.90 -5.84
N LEU A 226 -4.59 5.65 -5.72
CA LEU A 226 -3.61 6.17 -6.67
C LEU A 226 -3.82 5.60 -8.06
N LEU A 227 -4.18 4.32 -8.15
CA LEU A 227 -4.55 3.72 -9.42
C LEU A 227 -5.82 4.35 -10.03
N TRP A 228 -6.79 4.70 -9.20
CA TRP A 228 -7.97 5.45 -9.64
C TRP A 228 -7.61 6.87 -10.10
N LEU A 229 -6.68 7.54 -9.41
CA LEU A 229 -6.14 8.84 -9.84
C LEU A 229 -5.42 8.75 -11.19
N ASP A 230 -4.55 7.76 -11.37
CA ASP A 230 -3.83 7.55 -12.63
C ASP A 230 -4.79 7.21 -13.79
N ALA A 231 -5.87 6.47 -13.51
CA ALA A 231 -6.91 6.19 -14.50
C ALA A 231 -7.73 7.45 -14.90
N GLN A 232 -7.74 8.48 -14.05
CA GLN A 232 -8.41 9.77 -14.28
C GLN A 232 -7.47 10.82 -14.90
N ASP A 233 -6.16 10.54 -15.03
CA ASP A 233 -5.08 11.51 -15.30
C ASP A 233 -5.06 12.13 -16.72
N ALA A 234 -6.18 12.11 -17.44
CA ALA A 234 -6.36 12.96 -18.62
C ALA A 234 -6.41 14.46 -18.23
N ASP A 235 -6.76 14.79 -16.97
CA ASP A 235 -6.80 16.16 -16.45
C ASP A 235 -6.00 16.30 -15.14
N LYS A 236 -4.80 16.88 -15.22
CA LYS A 236 -3.92 17.15 -14.06
C LYS A 236 -4.59 18.00 -12.98
N ASN A 237 -5.59 18.84 -13.32
CA ASN A 237 -6.31 19.62 -12.31
C ASN A 237 -7.30 18.75 -11.53
N ALA A 238 -7.91 17.75 -12.17
CA ALA A 238 -8.81 16.81 -11.52
C ALA A 238 -8.08 15.95 -10.48
N ALA A 239 -6.84 15.55 -10.76
CA ALA A 239 -6.00 14.84 -9.80
C ALA A 239 -5.73 15.66 -8.52
N VAL A 240 -5.51 16.97 -8.66
CA VAL A 240 -5.30 17.88 -7.52
C VAL A 240 -6.56 18.02 -6.67
N ASP A 241 -7.72 18.26 -7.29
CA ASP A 241 -8.97 18.35 -6.53
C ASP A 241 -9.29 17.02 -5.85
N THR A 242 -9.01 15.90 -6.53
CA THR A 242 -9.20 14.55 -6.00
C THR A 242 -8.39 14.30 -4.73
N LEU A 243 -7.08 14.57 -4.76
CA LEU A 243 -6.23 14.45 -3.58
C LEU A 243 -6.70 15.36 -2.45
N SER A 244 -7.06 16.61 -2.79
CA SER A 244 -7.55 17.56 -1.80
C SER A 244 -8.83 17.08 -1.12
N PHE A 245 -9.72 16.44 -1.88
CA PHE A 245 -10.95 15.85 -1.35
C PHE A 245 -10.66 14.62 -0.49
N LEU A 246 -9.77 13.72 -0.89
CA LEU A 246 -9.36 12.57 -0.08
C LEU A 246 -8.73 13.00 1.26
N PHE A 247 -7.91 14.08 1.26
CA PHE A 247 -7.35 14.63 2.49
C PHE A 247 -8.42 15.29 3.38
N MET A 248 -9.41 15.94 2.78
CA MET A 248 -10.57 16.43 3.52
C MET A 248 -11.34 15.27 4.16
N LEU A 249 -11.69 14.22 3.41
CA LEU A 249 -12.37 13.03 3.92
C LEU A 249 -11.63 12.37 5.09
N ALA A 250 -10.30 12.34 5.00
CA ALA A 250 -9.47 11.79 6.06
C ALA A 250 -9.42 12.63 7.34
N SER A 251 -9.82 13.90 7.27
CA SER A 251 -9.93 14.80 8.42
C SER A 251 -11.33 14.82 9.05
N LEU A 252 -12.31 14.14 8.45
CA LEU A 252 -13.69 14.10 8.93
C LEU A 252 -13.86 13.17 10.13
N GLU A 253 -14.94 13.38 10.88
CA GLU A 253 -15.30 12.57 12.04
C GLU A 253 -16.14 11.36 11.62
N PRO A 254 -15.75 10.13 12.02
CA PRO A 254 -16.53 8.94 11.71
C PRO A 254 -17.87 8.98 12.44
N GLY A 255 -18.94 8.57 11.77
CA GLY A 255 -20.31 8.56 12.34
C GLY A 255 -21.05 9.89 12.27
N ARG A 256 -20.41 10.97 11.79
CA ARG A 256 -21.07 12.25 11.56
C ARG A 256 -21.55 12.37 10.10
N ALA A 257 -22.74 12.94 9.91
CA ALA A 257 -23.27 13.24 8.59
C ALA A 257 -22.69 14.56 8.05
N TYR A 258 -22.34 14.58 6.77
CA TYR A 258 -21.87 15.76 6.06
C TYR A 258 -22.79 16.06 4.87
N ASP A 259 -22.99 17.33 4.57
CA ASP A 259 -23.87 17.77 3.49
C ASP A 259 -23.21 17.58 2.12
N THR A 260 -23.90 16.92 1.19
CA THR A 260 -23.43 16.75 -0.19
C THR A 260 -23.54 18.04 -1.00
N HIS A 261 -24.48 18.93 -0.68
CA HIS A 261 -24.69 20.18 -1.43
C HIS A 261 -23.58 21.20 -1.20
N ALA A 262 -22.87 21.09 -0.08
CA ALA A 262 -21.70 21.91 0.23
C ALA A 262 -20.46 21.55 -0.62
N LEU A 263 -20.50 20.44 -1.36
CA LEU A 263 -19.41 20.00 -2.23
C LEU A 263 -19.54 20.62 -3.64
N SER A 264 -18.40 20.85 -4.29
CA SER A 264 -18.37 21.20 -5.72
C SER A 264 -19.00 20.10 -6.58
N GLU A 265 -19.43 20.43 -7.79
CA GLU A 265 -19.96 19.45 -8.77
C GLU A 265 -18.96 18.30 -9.01
N GLN A 266 -17.69 18.64 -9.28
CA GLN A 266 -16.62 17.66 -9.45
C GLN A 266 -16.49 16.69 -8.26
N ARG A 267 -16.56 17.18 -7.01
CA ARG A 267 -16.47 16.32 -5.82
C ARG A 267 -17.72 15.47 -5.62
N ARG A 268 -18.89 15.96 -6.02
CA ARG A 268 -20.14 15.18 -5.99
C ARG A 268 -20.09 14.03 -6.98
N ASP A 269 -19.50 14.24 -8.16
CA ASP A 269 -19.33 13.20 -9.17
C ASP A 269 -18.36 12.08 -8.72
N MET A 270 -17.45 12.40 -7.79
CA MET A 270 -16.54 11.41 -7.20
C MET A 270 -17.18 10.55 -6.10
N LEU A 271 -18.25 11.02 -5.45
CA LEU A 271 -18.88 10.32 -4.31
C LEU A 271 -19.31 8.88 -4.62
N PRO A 272 -19.93 8.57 -5.78
CA PRO A 272 -20.27 7.19 -6.14
C PRO A 272 -19.04 6.27 -6.18
N ALA A 273 -17.92 6.71 -6.76
CA ALA A 273 -16.69 5.92 -6.81
C ALA A 273 -16.11 5.67 -5.41
N LEU A 274 -16.13 6.68 -4.54
CA LEU A 274 -15.69 6.54 -3.15
C LEU A 274 -16.62 5.64 -2.32
N ALA A 275 -17.92 5.62 -2.64
CA ALA A 275 -18.87 4.70 -2.05
C ALA A 275 -18.65 3.26 -2.51
N ASP A 276 -18.27 3.05 -3.77
CA ASP A 276 -17.87 1.76 -4.32
C ASP A 276 -16.61 1.20 -3.63
N PHE A 277 -15.66 2.06 -3.28
CA PHE A 277 -14.49 1.69 -2.49
C PHE A 277 -14.79 1.46 -1.01
N GLY A 278 -16.00 1.81 -0.54
CA GLY A 278 -16.38 1.72 0.87
C GLY A 278 -15.80 2.84 1.75
N LEU A 279 -15.25 3.91 1.17
CA LEU A 279 -14.72 5.08 1.89
C LEU A 279 -15.83 5.99 2.42
N VAL A 280 -16.96 6.01 1.71
CA VAL A 280 -18.12 6.83 2.06
C VAL A 280 -19.38 5.97 1.99
N TYR A 281 -20.34 6.24 2.88
CA TYR A 281 -21.68 5.70 2.78
C TYR A 281 -22.67 6.82 2.43
N ILE A 282 -23.51 6.57 1.42
CA ILE A 282 -24.55 7.49 0.97
C ILE A 282 -25.90 6.81 1.21
N PRO A 283 -26.76 7.31 2.11
CA PRO A 283 -28.05 6.70 2.38
C PRO A 283 -28.92 6.71 1.11
N PRO A 284 -29.53 5.58 0.72
CA PRO A 284 -30.30 5.49 -0.52
C PRO A 284 -31.53 6.41 -0.53
N GLN A 285 -32.15 6.64 0.64
CA GLN A 285 -33.32 7.49 0.79
C GLN A 285 -32.99 8.99 0.97
N LYS A 286 -31.75 9.34 1.32
CA LYS A 286 -31.32 10.71 1.63
C LYS A 286 -29.94 10.96 1.03
N ARG A 287 -29.90 11.18 -0.28
CA ARG A 287 -28.66 11.46 -1.03
C ARG A 287 -28.07 12.84 -0.78
N SER A 288 -28.76 13.69 0.00
CA SER A 288 -28.29 15.02 0.43
C SER A 288 -27.24 14.97 1.54
N MET A 289 -26.94 13.79 2.10
CA MET A 289 -25.91 13.62 3.11
C MET A 289 -25.05 12.39 2.84
N PHE A 290 -23.80 12.44 3.32
CA PHE A 290 -22.86 11.33 3.24
C PHE A 290 -22.13 11.13 4.56
N PHE A 291 -21.66 9.90 4.80
CA PHE A 291 -20.96 9.50 6.02
C PHE A 291 -19.57 8.96 5.68
N PRO A 292 -18.49 9.55 6.21
CA PRO A 292 -17.15 8.98 6.07
C PRO A 292 -17.05 7.69 6.89
N THR A 293 -16.46 6.64 6.30
CA THR A 293 -16.18 5.39 7.02
C THR A 293 -14.80 5.45 7.66
N ARG A 294 -14.50 4.51 8.57
CA ARG A 294 -13.16 4.41 9.16
C ARG A 294 -12.06 4.18 8.13
N LEU A 295 -12.35 3.58 6.97
CA LEU A 295 -11.39 3.47 5.87
C LEU A 295 -10.91 4.86 5.40
N ALA A 296 -11.83 5.82 5.29
CA ALA A 296 -11.51 7.18 4.87
C ALA A 296 -10.79 7.97 5.97
N THR A 297 -11.30 7.98 7.20
CA THR A 297 -10.75 8.81 8.29
C THR A 297 -9.36 8.38 8.73
N THR A 298 -8.96 7.17 8.37
CA THR A 298 -7.67 6.60 8.79
C THR A 298 -6.66 6.52 7.67
N LEU A 299 -7.08 6.91 6.48
CA LEU A 299 -6.27 7.09 5.30
C LEU A 299 -5.05 8.00 5.55
N THR A 300 -5.18 9.01 6.42
CA THR A 300 -4.10 9.92 6.83
C THR A 300 -3.63 9.74 8.28
N SER A 301 -4.18 8.76 9.00
CA SER A 301 -3.80 8.45 10.38
C SER A 301 -2.69 7.38 10.41
N GLY A 302 -1.83 7.41 11.44
CA GLY A 302 -0.79 6.39 11.62
C GLY A 302 -1.38 4.97 11.74
N ALA A 303 -0.58 3.95 11.40
CA ALA A 303 -0.96 2.55 11.21
C ALA A 303 -1.77 1.88 12.34
N SER A 304 -1.88 2.50 13.52
CA SER A 304 -2.50 1.92 14.71
C SER A 304 -4.01 2.18 14.89
N SER A 305 -4.68 2.93 14.02
CA SER A 305 -6.08 3.33 14.26
C SER A 305 -7.08 2.99 13.15
N GLY A 306 -6.62 2.47 12.01
CA GLY A 306 -7.41 2.54 10.77
C GLY A 306 -8.30 1.39 10.42
N LEU A 307 -7.76 0.20 10.55
CA LEU A 307 -8.44 -1.04 10.28
C LEU A 307 -7.90 -2.00 11.30
N ARG A 308 -8.74 -2.34 12.28
CA ARG A 308 -8.61 -3.62 12.96
C ARG A 308 -8.45 -4.67 11.86
N SER A 309 -7.34 -5.40 11.87
CA SER A 309 -7.06 -6.43 10.88
C SER A 309 -8.23 -7.43 10.83
N ILE A 310 -8.36 -8.16 9.74
CA ILE A 310 -9.36 -9.23 9.53
C ILE A 310 -9.41 -10.18 10.75
N SER A 311 -8.27 -10.39 11.41
CA SER A 311 -8.09 -11.17 12.63
C SER A 311 -8.70 -10.54 13.90
N ASP A 312 -8.68 -9.21 14.04
CA ASP A 312 -9.21 -8.48 15.21
C ASP A 312 -10.74 -8.47 15.26
N GLY A 313 -11.41 -8.58 14.11
CA GLY A 313 -12.87 -8.69 14.03
C GLY A 313 -13.40 -10.01 14.62
N VAL A 314 -12.66 -11.10 14.42
CA VAL A 314 -13.00 -12.44 14.94
C VAL A 314 -12.80 -12.50 16.45
N ALA A 315 -11.77 -11.83 16.99
CA ALA A 315 -11.55 -11.70 18.43
C ALA A 315 -12.68 -10.90 19.13
N ALA A 316 -13.18 -9.82 18.51
CA ALA A 316 -14.31 -9.06 19.02
C ALA A 316 -15.64 -9.86 18.99
N ALA A 317 -15.86 -10.66 17.95
CA ALA A 317 -17.03 -11.54 17.87
C ALA A 317 -16.97 -12.71 18.87
N THR A 318 -15.79 -13.30 19.08
CA THR A 318 -15.59 -14.41 20.03
C THR A 318 -15.56 -13.94 21.49
N SER A 319 -15.09 -12.73 21.77
CA SER A 319 -15.19 -12.10 23.10
C SER A 319 -16.62 -11.64 23.40
N ALA A 320 -17.36 -11.10 22.43
CA ALA A 320 -18.79 -10.79 22.58
C ALA A 320 -19.66 -12.04 22.79
N ALA A 321 -19.30 -13.18 22.16
CA ALA A 321 -19.97 -14.46 22.37
C ALA A 321 -19.68 -15.04 23.77
N ARG A 322 -18.51 -14.77 24.35
CA ARG A 322 -18.14 -15.16 25.72
C ARG A 322 -18.72 -14.24 26.81
N SER A 323 -19.23 -13.06 26.43
CA SER A 323 -19.78 -12.08 27.37
C SER A 323 -21.31 -11.98 27.35
N SER A 324 -22.02 -12.94 26.76
CA SER A 324 -23.48 -13.02 26.92
C SER A 324 -23.81 -13.55 28.33
N PRO A 325 -24.46 -12.75 29.19
CA PRO A 325 -24.74 -13.17 30.55
C PRO A 325 -25.95 -14.09 30.58
N SER A 326 -25.78 -15.33 31.06
CA SER A 326 -26.89 -16.09 31.62
C SER A 326 -27.43 -15.33 32.83
N SER A 327 -28.71 -15.00 32.80
CA SER A 327 -29.45 -14.31 33.84
C SER A 327 -29.42 -15.06 35.17
N SER A 328 -28.78 -14.49 36.20
CA SER A 328 -29.20 -14.65 37.59
C SER A 328 -28.51 -13.62 38.49
N ALA A 329 -29.35 -12.93 39.28
CA ALA A 329 -29.04 -11.83 40.19
C ALA A 329 -28.02 -12.14 41.29
N HIS A 330 -27.14 -11.17 41.60
CA HIS A 330 -26.89 -10.58 42.93
C HIS A 330 -25.53 -9.83 42.94
N GLN A 331 -25.54 -8.55 43.33
CA GLN A 331 -24.36 -7.88 43.93
C GLN A 331 -24.38 -8.17 45.45
N PRO A 332 -23.21 -8.17 46.12
CA PRO A 332 -22.77 -6.93 46.78
C PRO A 332 -21.25 -6.68 46.74
N ALA A 333 -20.89 -5.47 47.17
CA ALA A 333 -19.57 -4.85 47.18
C ALA A 333 -18.62 -5.36 48.30
N SER A 334 -17.29 -5.35 48.06
CA SER A 334 -16.24 -4.88 48.99
C SER A 334 -14.78 -5.11 48.52
N SER A 335 -13.93 -4.11 48.76
CA SER A 335 -12.51 -4.12 49.18
C SER A 335 -11.36 -4.69 48.30
N SER A 336 -10.49 -3.76 47.87
CA SER A 336 -9.01 -3.72 47.91
C SER A 336 -8.16 -4.99 47.69
N ALA A 337 -7.25 -4.95 46.70
CA ALA A 337 -5.78 -4.90 46.91
C ALA A 337 -4.98 -5.16 45.61
N GLY A 338 -4.08 -4.22 45.28
CA GLY A 338 -2.70 -4.49 44.84
C GLY A 338 -2.42 -5.20 43.51
N SER A 339 -2.20 -4.40 42.45
CA SER A 339 -1.07 -4.65 41.53
C SER A 339 -0.68 -3.36 40.82
N GLY A 340 0.52 -2.87 41.13
CA GLY A 340 1.11 -1.64 40.59
C GLY A 340 1.49 -1.71 39.10
N PRO A 341 2.05 -0.60 38.57
CA PRO A 341 1.92 -0.21 37.17
C PRO A 341 3.21 -0.43 36.38
N LEU A 342 3.20 -1.35 35.40
CA LEU A 342 4.33 -1.53 34.47
C LEU A 342 3.82 -2.04 33.11
N GLY A 343 4.23 -1.37 32.02
CA GLY A 343 4.31 -1.99 30.71
C GLY A 343 3.34 -1.51 29.64
N GLY A 344 3.31 -0.20 29.35
CA GLY A 344 2.92 0.28 28.03
C GLY A 344 3.94 -0.22 27.00
N GLY A 345 3.48 -1.06 26.07
CA GLY A 345 4.27 -1.56 24.96
C GLY A 345 3.34 -2.00 23.83
N SER A 346 3.49 -1.36 22.67
CA SER A 346 2.98 -1.73 21.36
C SER A 346 2.85 -3.25 21.14
N GLY A 347 1.64 -3.75 20.89
CA GLY A 347 1.37 -5.16 20.62
C GLY A 347 0.42 -5.33 19.44
N ASP A 348 1.02 -5.55 18.28
CA ASP A 348 0.44 -6.21 17.10
C ASP A 348 -0.25 -7.52 17.55
N GLN A 349 -1.52 -7.73 17.18
CA GLN A 349 -2.40 -8.82 17.66
C GLN A 349 -2.39 -10.03 16.69
N PRO A 350 -2.81 -11.24 17.12
CA PRO A 350 -2.12 -12.50 16.87
C PRO A 350 -2.26 -12.99 15.43
N GLY A 351 -1.15 -13.37 14.80
CA GLY A 351 -1.23 -14.15 13.58
C GLY A 351 -1.94 -15.50 13.83
N ALA A 352 -2.49 -16.05 12.76
CA ALA A 352 -3.34 -17.24 12.81
C ALA A 352 -2.68 -18.46 12.18
N VAL A 353 -1.51 -18.30 11.57
CA VAL A 353 -0.89 -19.32 10.73
C VAL A 353 0.26 -19.99 11.49
N VAL A 354 0.20 -21.32 11.57
CA VAL A 354 1.26 -22.17 12.10
C VAL A 354 1.82 -22.98 10.95
N ILE A 355 3.15 -22.99 10.82
CA ILE A 355 3.85 -23.81 9.84
C ILE A 355 4.88 -24.71 10.52
N GLU A 356 4.84 -26.00 10.18
CA GLU A 356 5.72 -27.03 10.71
C GLU A 356 6.88 -27.34 9.74
N THR A 357 7.93 -27.99 10.25
CA THR A 357 9.11 -28.43 9.46
C THR A 357 8.79 -29.48 8.39
N ASN A 358 7.65 -30.17 8.51
CA ASN A 358 7.14 -31.16 7.55
C ASN A 358 6.28 -30.52 6.43
N TYR A 359 6.30 -29.19 6.31
CA TYR A 359 5.56 -28.36 5.37
C TYR A 359 4.04 -28.33 5.60
N ARG A 360 3.53 -28.84 6.72
CA ARG A 360 2.12 -28.70 7.11
C ARG A 360 1.85 -27.27 7.57
N LEU A 361 0.70 -26.78 7.16
CA LEU A 361 0.20 -25.44 7.42
C LEU A 361 -1.15 -25.55 8.12
N TYR A 362 -1.32 -24.86 9.23
CA TYR A 362 -2.58 -24.73 9.94
C TYR A 362 -2.91 -23.24 10.09
N ALA A 363 -4.08 -22.82 9.65
CA ALA A 363 -4.53 -21.44 9.74
C ALA A 363 -5.81 -21.36 10.57
N TYR A 364 -5.75 -20.71 11.72
CA TYR A 364 -6.87 -20.48 12.62
C TYR A 364 -7.70 -19.28 12.17
N THR A 365 -8.45 -19.46 11.09
CA THR A 365 -9.24 -18.37 10.49
C THR A 365 -10.55 -18.85 9.91
N GLN A 366 -11.60 -18.07 10.16
CA GLN A 366 -12.91 -18.21 9.51
C GLN A 366 -13.00 -17.36 8.23
N SER A 367 -12.04 -16.44 8.02
CA SER A 367 -12.08 -15.49 6.91
C SER A 367 -11.90 -16.21 5.58
N THR A 368 -12.95 -16.18 4.75
CA THR A 368 -12.93 -16.72 3.39
C THR A 368 -11.82 -16.12 2.55
N LEU A 369 -11.49 -14.85 2.79
CA LEU A 369 -10.41 -14.15 2.08
C LEU A 369 -9.04 -14.72 2.44
N GLN A 370 -8.72 -14.83 3.75
CA GLN A 370 -7.42 -15.39 4.18
C GLN A 370 -7.24 -16.83 3.69
N ILE A 371 -8.31 -17.64 3.74
CA ILE A 371 -8.31 -18.99 3.20
C ILE A 371 -8.01 -18.98 1.70
N ALA A 372 -8.63 -18.07 0.95
CA ALA A 372 -8.42 -17.95 -0.48
C ALA A 372 -7.00 -17.48 -0.83
N VAL A 373 -6.39 -16.58 -0.04
CA VAL A 373 -4.99 -16.17 -0.19
C VAL A 373 -4.04 -17.35 0.07
N LEU A 374 -4.27 -18.12 1.14
CA LEU A 374 -3.48 -19.32 1.44
C LEU A 374 -3.57 -20.37 0.32
N ALA A 375 -4.75 -20.52 -0.29
CA ALA A 375 -4.95 -21.45 -1.41
C ALA A 375 -4.11 -21.11 -2.65
N LEU A 376 -3.58 -19.88 -2.77
CA LEU A 376 -2.76 -19.46 -3.90
C LEU A 376 -1.40 -20.17 -3.95
N PHE A 377 -0.85 -20.52 -2.78
CA PHE A 377 0.49 -21.10 -2.67
C PHE A 377 0.55 -22.38 -1.81
N ALA A 378 -0.53 -22.72 -1.10
CA ALA A 378 -0.67 -23.95 -0.33
C ALA A 378 -1.79 -24.84 -0.88
N ARG A 379 -1.60 -26.17 -0.81
CA ARG A 379 -2.67 -27.13 -1.06
C ARG A 379 -3.46 -27.34 0.22
N LEU A 380 -4.65 -26.73 0.29
CA LEU A 380 -5.57 -26.91 1.41
C LEU A 380 -6.27 -28.26 1.31
N THR A 381 -6.28 -29.05 2.39
CA THR A 381 -6.83 -30.41 2.41
C THR A 381 -8.08 -30.53 3.28
N MET A 382 -8.16 -29.77 4.37
CA MET A 382 -9.27 -29.86 5.32
C MET A 382 -9.69 -28.46 5.75
N ARG A 383 -11.01 -28.25 5.86
CA ARG A 383 -11.62 -27.04 6.41
C ARG A 383 -12.52 -27.42 7.59
N PHE A 384 -12.15 -26.94 8.76
CA PHE A 384 -12.95 -26.97 9.98
C PHE A 384 -13.61 -25.60 10.18
N PRO A 385 -14.55 -25.45 11.13
CA PRO A 385 -15.19 -24.16 11.40
C PRO A 385 -14.20 -23.01 11.63
N ASP A 386 -13.17 -23.24 12.46
CA ASP A 386 -12.22 -22.19 12.90
C ASP A 386 -10.78 -22.48 12.49
N MET A 387 -10.55 -23.49 11.66
CA MET A 387 -9.21 -23.93 11.28
C MET A 387 -9.20 -24.48 9.86
N VAL A 388 -8.20 -24.09 9.09
CA VAL A 388 -7.91 -24.70 7.79
C VAL A 388 -6.55 -25.38 7.86
N ALA A 389 -6.50 -26.63 7.44
CA ALA A 389 -5.26 -27.40 7.36
C ALA A 389 -4.88 -27.66 5.89
N GLY A 390 -3.59 -27.52 5.60
CA GLY A 390 -3.04 -27.74 4.28
C GLY A 390 -1.55 -28.07 4.33
N ARG A 391 -0.94 -28.09 3.14
CA ARG A 391 0.49 -28.36 2.99
C ARG A 391 1.11 -27.50 1.89
N LEU A 392 2.33 -27.03 2.10
CA LEU A 392 3.15 -26.48 1.03
C LEU A 392 3.75 -27.64 0.21
N THR A 393 3.58 -27.57 -1.10
CA THR A 393 4.06 -28.59 -2.03
C THR A 393 4.84 -27.92 -3.16
N ARG A 394 5.77 -28.66 -3.77
CA ARG A 394 6.47 -28.21 -4.98
C ARG A 394 5.50 -27.73 -6.06
N THR A 395 4.41 -28.46 -6.27
CA THR A 395 3.39 -28.13 -7.27
C THR A 395 2.63 -26.85 -6.93
N SER A 396 2.26 -26.64 -5.66
CA SER A 396 1.51 -25.44 -5.25
C SER A 396 2.39 -24.19 -5.33
N ILE A 397 3.66 -24.28 -4.91
CA ILE A 397 4.61 -23.16 -4.99
C ILE A 397 4.94 -22.85 -6.46
N ARG A 398 5.18 -23.86 -7.30
CA ARG A 398 5.40 -23.65 -8.75
C ARG A 398 4.21 -22.97 -9.41
N GLN A 399 2.99 -23.36 -9.04
CA GLN A 399 1.78 -22.73 -9.55
C GLN A 399 1.66 -21.26 -9.11
N ALA A 400 1.97 -20.96 -7.84
CA ALA A 400 2.03 -19.59 -7.34
C ALA A 400 3.02 -18.73 -8.15
N ILE A 401 4.22 -19.27 -8.42
CA ILE A 401 5.25 -18.58 -9.21
C ILE A 401 4.81 -18.34 -10.65
N GLN A 402 4.05 -19.26 -11.25
CA GLN A 402 3.45 -19.03 -12.58
C GLN A 402 2.44 -17.88 -12.58
N PHE A 403 1.79 -17.60 -11.45
CA PHE A 403 0.97 -16.40 -11.26
C PHE A 403 1.79 -15.14 -10.92
N GLY A 404 3.12 -15.23 -10.94
CA GLY A 404 4.03 -14.13 -10.64
C GLY A 404 4.28 -13.91 -9.15
N ILE A 405 3.89 -14.86 -8.29
CA ILE A 405 4.11 -14.76 -6.84
C ILE A 405 5.53 -15.25 -6.51
N THR A 406 6.34 -14.40 -5.87
CA THR A 406 7.74 -14.76 -5.53
C THR A 406 7.83 -15.53 -4.20
N ALA A 407 8.91 -16.28 -4.00
CA ALA A 407 9.18 -16.97 -2.74
C ALA A 407 9.23 -15.99 -1.57
N ASP A 408 9.93 -14.86 -1.71
CA ASP A 408 10.05 -13.88 -0.64
C ASP A 408 8.70 -13.25 -0.27
N GLN A 409 7.78 -13.09 -1.22
CA GLN A 409 6.41 -12.65 -0.93
C GLN A 409 5.63 -13.68 -0.12
N ILE A 410 5.75 -14.97 -0.45
CA ILE A 410 5.12 -16.06 0.31
C ILE A 410 5.70 -16.14 1.73
N ILE A 411 7.03 -16.03 1.86
CA ILE A 411 7.74 -16.04 3.14
C ILE A 411 7.33 -14.84 3.99
N ALA A 412 7.28 -13.63 3.41
CA ALA A 412 6.85 -12.43 4.09
C ALA A 412 5.41 -12.55 4.60
N TYR A 413 4.49 -13.09 3.80
CA TYR A 413 3.11 -13.34 4.22
C TYR A 413 3.03 -14.32 5.40
N LEU A 414 3.74 -15.45 5.30
CA LEU A 414 3.76 -16.46 6.36
C LEU A 414 4.35 -15.90 7.66
N ALA A 415 5.37 -15.04 7.58
CA ALA A 415 5.99 -14.40 8.73
C ALA A 415 5.08 -13.34 9.36
N ALA A 416 4.42 -12.50 8.56
CA ALA A 416 3.53 -11.44 9.05
C ALA A 416 2.24 -11.99 9.68
N HIS A 417 1.76 -13.16 9.23
CA HIS A 417 0.56 -13.80 9.76
C HIS A 417 0.86 -15.02 10.65
N ALA A 418 2.11 -15.18 11.10
CA ALA A 418 2.53 -16.28 11.95
C ALA A 418 1.89 -16.18 13.34
N HIS A 419 1.54 -17.32 13.91
CA HIS A 419 0.90 -17.36 15.23
C HIS A 419 1.74 -16.70 16.31
N GLU A 420 1.11 -16.01 17.27
CA GLU A 420 1.80 -15.25 18.31
C GLU A 420 2.80 -16.13 19.11
N GLN A 421 2.45 -17.39 19.33
CA GLN A 421 3.36 -18.36 19.96
C GLN A 421 4.66 -18.57 19.16
N MET A 422 4.61 -18.50 17.82
CA MET A 422 5.80 -18.56 16.98
C MET A 422 6.66 -17.31 17.15
N HIS A 423 6.04 -16.12 17.20
CA HIS A 423 6.75 -14.87 17.51
C HIS A 423 7.38 -14.87 18.91
N ARG A 424 6.64 -15.31 19.93
CA ARG A 424 7.17 -15.44 21.30
C ARG A 424 8.32 -16.43 21.36
N THR A 425 8.17 -17.60 20.72
CA THR A 425 9.24 -18.62 20.68
C THR A 425 10.47 -18.11 19.96
N ALA A 426 10.30 -17.39 18.84
CA ALA A 426 11.38 -16.74 18.11
C ALA A 426 12.14 -15.72 18.98
N ALA A 427 11.41 -14.87 19.71
CA ALA A 427 11.99 -13.89 20.62
C ALA A 427 12.74 -14.54 21.80
N LEU A 428 12.21 -15.63 22.37
CA LEU A 428 12.84 -16.36 23.48
C LEU A 428 14.09 -17.14 23.05
N THR A 429 14.07 -17.71 21.85
CA THR A 429 15.14 -18.60 21.37
C THR A 429 16.14 -17.92 20.43
N ASN A 430 15.97 -16.62 20.14
CA ASN A 430 16.74 -15.87 19.13
C ASN A 430 16.79 -16.58 17.76
N LYS A 431 15.69 -17.24 17.38
CA LYS A 431 15.52 -17.94 16.11
C LYS A 431 14.53 -17.20 15.21
N PRO A 432 14.61 -17.36 13.88
CA PRO A 432 13.61 -16.79 12.98
C PRO A 432 12.21 -17.36 13.25
N VAL A 433 11.18 -16.56 13.00
CA VAL A 433 9.76 -16.93 13.21
C VAL A 433 9.38 -18.17 12.40
N LEU A 434 9.88 -18.27 11.17
CA LEU A 434 9.64 -19.39 10.28
C LEU A 434 10.80 -20.40 10.33
N PRO A 435 10.53 -21.72 10.27
CA PRO A 435 11.59 -22.72 10.20
C PRO A 435 12.48 -22.52 8.95
N PRO A 436 13.82 -22.46 9.10
CA PRO A 436 14.74 -22.25 7.98
C PRO A 436 14.57 -23.27 6.85
N THR A 437 14.30 -24.53 7.19
CA THR A 437 14.07 -25.61 6.21
C THR A 437 12.90 -25.33 5.29
N VAL A 438 11.86 -24.65 5.78
CA VAL A 438 10.69 -24.29 4.97
C VAL A 438 11.02 -23.11 4.07
N VAL A 439 11.69 -22.09 4.62
CA VAL A 439 12.11 -20.89 3.88
C VAL A 439 13.02 -21.27 2.70
N ASP A 440 14.03 -22.07 2.96
CA ASP A 440 14.99 -22.52 1.95
C ASP A 440 14.30 -23.38 0.89
N GLN A 441 13.40 -24.28 1.30
CA GLN A 441 12.69 -25.14 0.37
C GLN A 441 11.79 -24.35 -0.60
N ILE A 442 11.11 -23.30 -0.12
CA ILE A 442 10.29 -22.43 -0.96
C ILE A 442 11.17 -21.72 -2.01
N ARG A 443 12.33 -21.20 -1.58
CA ARG A 443 13.30 -20.55 -2.49
C ARG A 443 13.89 -21.52 -3.50
N LEU A 444 14.24 -22.74 -3.08
CA LEU A 444 14.73 -23.79 -3.98
C LEU A 444 13.68 -24.14 -5.03
N TRP A 445 12.41 -24.29 -4.65
CA TRP A 445 11.33 -24.54 -5.61
C TRP A 445 11.13 -23.38 -6.61
N GLN A 446 11.44 -22.13 -6.23
CA GLN A 446 11.48 -21.02 -7.19
C GLN A 446 12.67 -21.11 -8.13
N LEU A 447 13.87 -21.33 -7.60
CA LEU A 447 15.10 -21.44 -8.39
C LEU A 447 15.02 -22.57 -9.42
N GLU A 448 14.32 -23.66 -9.11
CA GLU A 448 14.05 -24.74 -10.08
C GLU A 448 13.32 -24.27 -11.34
N ASN A 449 12.44 -23.27 -11.24
CA ASN A 449 11.71 -22.69 -12.36
C ASN A 449 12.58 -21.69 -13.16
N GLU A 450 13.51 -21.02 -12.49
CA GLU A 450 14.38 -19.97 -13.07
C GLU A 450 15.73 -20.50 -13.61
N ARG A 451 15.91 -21.83 -13.68
CA ARG A 451 17.17 -22.46 -14.12
C ARG A 451 17.58 -22.10 -15.55
N MET A 452 16.63 -21.79 -16.42
CA MET A 452 16.87 -21.42 -17.81
C MET A 452 16.42 -19.97 -18.04
N LYS A 453 17.37 -19.11 -18.39
CA LYS A 453 17.11 -17.75 -18.84
C LYS A 453 17.30 -17.69 -20.35
N THR A 454 16.24 -17.35 -21.07
CA THR A 454 16.30 -17.12 -22.52
C THR A 454 16.44 -15.63 -22.78
N THR A 455 17.51 -15.23 -23.47
CA THR A 455 17.73 -13.85 -23.87
C THR A 455 17.60 -13.76 -25.40
N PRO A 456 16.60 -13.05 -25.95
CA PRO A 456 16.55 -12.81 -27.39
C PRO A 456 17.67 -11.85 -27.79
N GLY A 457 18.27 -12.07 -28.95
CA GLY A 457 19.41 -11.27 -29.41
C GLY A 457 20.05 -11.86 -30.67
N PHE A 458 21.26 -11.39 -30.94
CA PHE A 458 21.98 -11.67 -32.17
C PHE A 458 23.35 -12.25 -31.85
N LEU A 459 23.72 -13.29 -32.59
CA LEU A 459 25.05 -13.89 -32.50
C LEU A 459 25.93 -13.31 -33.61
N PHE A 460 27.01 -12.65 -33.20
CA PHE A 460 28.06 -12.19 -34.09
C PHE A 460 29.15 -13.27 -34.14
N ARG A 461 29.51 -13.66 -35.36
CA ARG A 461 30.48 -14.72 -35.68
C ARG A 461 31.17 -14.38 -37.01
N ASP A 462 32.18 -15.17 -37.35
CA ASP A 462 32.88 -15.09 -38.64
C ASP A 462 33.57 -13.74 -38.85
N PHE A 463 34.37 -13.31 -37.88
CA PHE A 463 35.24 -12.13 -38.02
C PHE A 463 36.50 -12.49 -38.80
N ASP A 464 36.87 -11.64 -39.76
CA ASP A 464 38.05 -11.86 -40.62
C ASP A 464 39.36 -11.59 -39.85
N ASP A 465 39.39 -10.57 -38.98
CA ASP A 465 40.53 -10.21 -38.15
C ASP A 465 40.20 -10.36 -36.65
N PRO A 466 41.03 -11.06 -35.84
CA PRO A 466 40.88 -11.06 -34.38
C PRO A 466 40.86 -9.66 -33.75
N LYS A 467 41.53 -8.66 -34.36
CA LYS A 467 41.45 -7.27 -33.86
C LYS A 467 40.06 -6.67 -34.05
N GLU A 468 39.43 -6.90 -35.20
CA GLU A 468 38.05 -6.44 -35.45
C GLU A 468 37.07 -7.06 -34.46
N TYR A 469 37.25 -8.35 -34.14
CA TYR A 469 36.48 -9.01 -33.09
C TYR A 469 36.65 -8.31 -31.74
N HIS A 470 37.90 -8.09 -31.29
CA HIS A 470 38.15 -7.47 -29.99
C HIS A 470 37.62 -6.04 -29.89
N ASP A 471 37.76 -5.23 -30.93
CA ASP A 471 37.26 -3.86 -30.97
C ASP A 471 35.72 -3.82 -30.95
N THR A 472 35.08 -4.67 -31.77
CA THR A 472 33.62 -4.73 -31.86
C THR A 472 33.00 -5.27 -30.57
N ARG A 473 33.65 -6.27 -29.95
CA ARG A 473 33.26 -6.80 -28.64
C ARG A 473 33.39 -5.73 -27.57
N ARG A 474 34.51 -4.99 -27.54
CA ARG A 474 34.74 -3.91 -26.57
C ARG A 474 33.70 -2.81 -26.73
N PHE A 475 33.40 -2.40 -27.96
CA PHE A 475 32.33 -1.45 -28.22
C PHE A 475 30.98 -1.96 -27.71
N ALA A 476 30.65 -3.23 -27.94
CA ALA A 476 29.41 -3.86 -27.45
C ALA A 476 29.33 -3.91 -25.92
N ASP A 477 30.46 -4.06 -25.23
CA ASP A 477 30.57 -4.02 -23.77
C ASP A 477 30.40 -2.59 -23.23
N GLU A 478 31.05 -1.60 -23.86
CA GLU A 478 30.97 -0.19 -23.49
C GLU A 478 29.55 0.38 -23.62
N ILE A 479 28.78 -0.03 -24.64
CA ILE A 479 27.37 0.34 -24.80
C ILE A 479 26.42 -0.51 -23.94
N GLY A 480 26.93 -1.55 -23.28
CA GLY A 480 26.16 -2.43 -22.38
C GLY A 480 25.17 -3.36 -23.09
N VAL A 481 25.41 -3.73 -24.36
CA VAL A 481 24.54 -4.67 -25.10
C VAL A 481 25.09 -6.09 -25.18
N LEU A 482 26.37 -6.29 -24.85
CA LEU A 482 27.04 -7.59 -24.79
C LEU A 482 26.43 -8.47 -23.68
N VAL A 483 26.03 -9.69 -24.02
CA VAL A 483 25.42 -10.65 -23.07
C VAL A 483 26.35 -11.84 -22.81
N TRP A 484 27.04 -12.31 -23.85
CA TRP A 484 27.93 -13.46 -23.76
C TRP A 484 29.02 -13.36 -24.84
N SER A 485 30.17 -13.98 -24.60
CA SER A 485 31.28 -13.99 -25.55
C SER A 485 32.17 -15.21 -25.34
N ASP A 486 32.81 -15.66 -26.42
CA ASP A 486 33.83 -16.71 -26.45
C ASP A 486 34.99 -16.24 -27.33
N ASP A 487 36.07 -15.78 -26.69
CA ASP A 487 37.27 -15.27 -27.36
C ASP A 487 37.98 -16.35 -28.18
N LYS A 488 37.89 -17.63 -27.78
CA LYS A 488 38.58 -18.72 -28.48
C LYS A 488 37.98 -18.97 -29.85
N LYS A 489 36.69 -18.73 -29.99
CA LYS A 489 35.94 -18.92 -31.23
C LYS A 489 35.65 -17.62 -31.96
N GLY A 490 36.07 -16.47 -31.41
CA GLY A 490 35.83 -15.15 -32.02
C GLY A 490 34.34 -14.84 -32.17
N LEU A 491 33.51 -15.19 -31.19
CA LEU A 491 32.06 -14.99 -31.27
C LEU A 491 31.49 -14.36 -30.01
N PHE A 492 30.44 -13.55 -30.19
CA PHE A 492 29.75 -12.90 -29.08
C PHE A 492 28.26 -12.74 -29.36
N PHE A 493 27.47 -12.75 -28.29
CA PHE A 493 26.03 -12.56 -28.34
C PHE A 493 25.68 -11.19 -27.76
N ALA A 494 24.88 -10.43 -28.52
CA ALA A 494 24.43 -9.10 -28.13
C ALA A 494 22.90 -9.02 -28.13
N SER A 495 22.35 -8.30 -27.16
CA SER A 495 20.89 -8.09 -27.03
C SER A 495 20.32 -7.21 -28.16
N LYS A 496 21.11 -6.26 -28.66
CA LYS A 496 20.75 -5.34 -29.76
C LYS A 496 21.92 -5.22 -30.74
N PHE A 497 21.61 -5.08 -32.02
CA PHE A 497 22.63 -5.03 -33.09
C PHE A 497 22.76 -3.67 -33.77
N GLU A 498 21.79 -2.75 -33.62
CA GLU A 498 21.71 -1.51 -34.41
C GLU A 498 22.96 -0.63 -34.25
N GLN A 499 23.35 -0.36 -33.00
CA GLN A 499 24.52 0.47 -32.68
C GLN A 499 25.83 -0.20 -33.11
N ILE A 500 25.94 -1.53 -32.97
CA ILE A 500 27.11 -2.30 -33.40
C ILE A 500 27.24 -2.25 -34.93
N ARG A 501 26.11 -2.39 -35.65
CA ARG A 501 26.07 -2.29 -37.11
C ARG A 501 26.50 -0.90 -37.58
N ASP A 502 26.03 0.15 -36.93
CA ASP A 502 26.35 1.52 -37.32
C ASP A 502 27.82 1.85 -37.04
N TYR A 503 28.38 1.33 -35.94
CA TYR A 503 29.82 1.36 -35.65
C TYR A 503 30.65 0.65 -36.74
N LEU A 504 30.30 -0.59 -37.11
CA LEU A 504 30.98 -1.33 -38.18
C LEU A 504 30.90 -0.61 -39.53
N LYS A 505 29.75 0.01 -39.85
CA LYS A 505 29.59 0.83 -41.06
C LYS A 505 30.43 2.10 -41.05
N SER A 506 30.56 2.77 -39.91
CA SER A 506 31.42 3.95 -39.78
C SER A 506 32.90 3.59 -39.94
N ARG A 507 33.32 2.42 -39.43
CA ARG A 507 34.70 1.96 -39.55
C ARG A 507 35.06 1.64 -41.00
N LYS A 508 34.19 0.92 -41.72
CA LYS A 508 34.35 0.63 -43.16
C LYS A 508 34.29 1.86 -44.08
N LYS A 509 33.85 3.03 -43.57
CA LYS A 509 33.91 4.30 -44.30
C LYS A 509 35.16 5.12 -43.98
N ALA A 510 35.83 4.81 -42.87
CA ALA A 510 37.03 5.51 -42.41
C ALA A 510 38.31 4.81 -42.87
N GLU A 511 38.25 3.49 -43.10
CA GLU A 511 39.16 2.72 -43.96
C GLU A 511 38.80 2.96 -45.44
#